data_AF-A0A0S4WAZ9-F1
#
_entry.id   AF-A0A0S4WAZ9-F1
#
_cell.length_a   1.000
_cell.length_b   1.000
_cell.length_c   1.000
_cell.angle_alpha   90.00
_cell.angle_beta   90.00
_cell.angle_gamma   90.00
#
_symmetry.space_group_name_H-M   'P 1'
#
loop_
_entity.id
_entity.type
_entity.pdbx_description
1 polymer ?
#
loop_
_entity_poly.entity_id
_entity_poly.type
_entity_poly.pdbx_seq_one_letter_code
_entity_poly.pdbx_strand_id
1 'polypeptide(L)'
;MQLSKIIHKQSFAFAFAALALIAAPAHAQTAKASFTVKLTGQNATKGCVRFYVNGQQDVAAGQTKYLGGVPNDKQFMASVFPNACGGTASRNVWITTNKWPSSQQAYAQTWKVQ
;
A
#
# COMPACT_ATOMS: atom_id res chain seq x y z
N MET A 1 72.59 9.65 24.95
CA MET A 1 72.13 8.25 24.79
C MET A 1 71.24 7.93 25.97
N GLN A 2 69.93 7.88 25.75
CA GLN A 2 69.07 6.67 25.88
C GLN A 2 68.71 6.36 27.36
N LEU A 3 67.50 5.98 27.77
CA LEU A 3 66.20 5.75 27.14
C LEU A 3 65.21 5.76 28.33
N SER A 4 64.31 6.74 28.40
CA SER A 4 63.36 6.87 29.51
C SER A 4 62.23 5.85 29.40
N LYS A 5 61.91 5.30 30.57
CA LYS A 5 61.02 4.17 30.85
C LYS A 5 59.63 4.28 30.20
N ILE A 6 59.18 3.12 29.73
CA ILE A 6 57.86 2.81 29.18
C ILE A 6 56.75 3.27 30.14
N ILE A 7 55.92 4.23 29.70
CA ILE A 7 54.73 4.68 30.42
C ILE A 7 53.54 3.86 29.91
N HIS A 8 53.06 2.99 30.80
CA HIS A 8 51.89 2.14 30.64
C HIS A 8 50.67 2.90 31.16
N LYS A 9 49.79 3.39 30.29
CA LYS A 9 48.33 3.52 30.54
C LYS A 9 47.61 4.10 29.33
N GLN A 10 47.06 3.22 28.50
CA GLN A 10 46.02 3.60 27.55
C GLN A 10 44.80 4.07 28.33
N SER A 11 44.54 5.38 28.27
CA SER A 11 43.31 5.97 28.78
C SER A 11 42.56 6.50 27.57
N PHE A 12 41.63 5.69 27.07
CA PHE A 12 40.67 6.11 26.05
C PHE A 12 39.73 7.13 26.67
N ALA A 13 39.83 8.39 26.22
CA ALA A 13 38.82 9.42 26.49
C ALA A 13 38.25 9.86 25.14
N PHE A 14 37.10 9.28 24.75
CA PHE A 14 36.29 9.79 23.66
C PHE A 14 35.57 11.04 24.15
N ALA A 15 36.08 12.21 23.75
CA ALA A 15 35.36 13.47 23.90
C ALA A 15 34.20 13.48 22.90
N PHE A 16 32.96 13.47 23.41
CA PHE A 16 31.76 13.66 22.60
C PHE A 16 31.74 15.11 22.10
N ALA A 17 31.93 15.31 20.80
CA ALA A 17 31.65 16.57 20.14
C ALA A 17 30.15 16.86 20.24
N ALA A 18 29.79 17.96 20.89
CA ALA A 18 28.43 18.49 20.89
C ALA A 18 28.06 18.92 19.47
N LEU A 19 27.38 18.03 18.74
CA LEU A 19 26.80 18.37 17.45
C LEU A 19 25.53 19.19 17.72
N ALA A 20 25.58 20.48 17.42
CA ALA A 20 24.44 21.37 17.45
C ALA A 20 23.32 20.79 16.58
N LEU A 21 22.25 20.32 17.21
CA LEU A 21 21.07 19.80 16.55
C LEU A 21 20.34 20.99 15.91
N ILE A 22 20.58 21.23 14.63
CA ILE A 22 19.76 22.12 13.83
C ILE A 22 18.40 21.44 13.74
N ALA A 23 17.46 21.87 14.58
CA ALA A 23 16.06 21.47 14.53
C ALA A 23 15.45 22.05 13.24
N ALA A 24 15.73 21.42 12.10
CA ALA A 24 14.88 21.54 10.93
C ALA A 24 13.49 21.00 11.35
N PRO A 25 12.38 21.63 10.91
CA PRO A 25 11.06 21.10 11.19
C PRO A 25 11.02 19.71 10.57
N ALA A 26 11.08 18.70 11.44
CA ALA A 26 10.77 17.34 11.07
C ALA A 26 9.32 17.42 10.59
N HIS A 27 9.13 17.48 9.28
CA HIS A 27 7.86 17.20 8.65
C HIS A 27 7.39 15.92 9.30
N ALA A 28 6.41 16.04 10.20
CA ALA A 28 5.84 14.92 10.90
C ALA A 28 5.39 13.96 9.80
N GLN A 29 6.18 12.93 9.55
CA GLN A 29 5.85 11.89 8.60
C GLN A 29 4.64 11.23 9.22
N THR A 30 3.46 11.68 8.82
CA THR A 30 2.20 11.13 9.29
C THR A 30 2.29 9.67 8.93
N ALA A 31 2.48 8.81 9.92
CA ALA A 31 2.57 7.38 9.71
C ALA A 31 1.30 7.00 8.97
N LYS A 32 1.41 6.67 7.68
CA LYS A 32 0.27 6.23 6.89
C LYS A 32 -0.21 4.94 7.56
N ALA A 33 -1.35 5.01 8.23
CA ALA A 33 -1.97 3.83 8.83
C ALA A 33 -2.11 2.79 7.72
N SER A 34 -1.37 1.69 7.83
CA SER A 34 -1.38 0.62 6.84
C SER A 34 -2.30 -0.48 7.36
N PHE A 35 -3.40 -0.74 6.66
CA PHE A 35 -4.39 -1.74 7.03
C PHE A 35 -4.94 -2.47 5.81
N THR A 36 -5.53 -3.64 6.06
CA THR A 36 -6.10 -4.49 5.02
C THR A 36 -7.58 -4.16 4.81
N VAL A 37 -7.95 -3.91 3.56
CA VAL A 37 -9.31 -3.71 3.09
C VAL A 37 -9.80 -4.99 2.42
N LYS A 38 -10.92 -5.55 2.89
CA LYS A 38 -11.67 -6.63 2.23
C LYS A 38 -12.36 -6.04 1.01
N LEU A 39 -11.82 -6.30 -0.19
CA LEU A 39 -12.37 -5.74 -1.42
C LEU A 39 -13.34 -6.73 -2.06
N THR A 40 -14.53 -6.25 -2.39
CA THR A 40 -15.57 -7.02 -3.09
C THR A 40 -15.83 -6.35 -4.43
N GLY A 41 -15.70 -7.08 -5.54
CA GLY A 41 -16.01 -6.60 -6.88
C GLY A 41 -17.46 -6.93 -7.22
N GLN A 42 -18.23 -5.93 -7.64
CA GLN A 42 -19.58 -6.09 -8.16
C GLN A 42 -19.60 -5.70 -9.63
N ASN A 43 -19.99 -6.63 -10.49
CA ASN A 43 -20.20 -6.36 -11.92
C ASN A 43 -21.67 -6.00 -12.16
N ALA A 44 -21.95 -4.71 -12.31
CA ALA A 44 -23.26 -4.17 -12.70
C ALA A 44 -23.30 -3.76 -14.18
N THR A 45 -22.34 -4.20 -14.99
CA THR A 45 -22.34 -4.07 -16.45
C THR A 45 -23.16 -5.19 -17.10
N LYS A 46 -23.40 -5.09 -18.42
CA LYS A 46 -24.05 -6.16 -19.20
C LYS A 46 -23.10 -7.28 -19.64
N GLY A 47 -21.79 -7.06 -19.53
CA GLY A 47 -20.77 -8.00 -19.97
C GLY A 47 -19.96 -8.58 -18.81
N CYS A 48 -18.76 -9.09 -19.10
CA CYS A 48 -17.88 -9.66 -18.08
C CYS A 48 -16.86 -8.63 -17.58
N VAL A 49 -16.49 -8.68 -16.31
CA VAL A 49 -15.46 -7.80 -15.73
C VAL A 49 -14.33 -8.66 -15.17
N ARG A 50 -13.10 -8.40 -15.63
CA ARG A 50 -11.88 -8.99 -15.05
C ARG A 50 -11.27 -8.01 -14.08
N PHE A 51 -11.28 -8.35 -12.81
CA PHE A 51 -10.60 -7.60 -11.76
C PHE A 51 -9.13 -8.05 -11.67
N TYR A 52 -8.21 -7.09 -11.61
CA TYR A 52 -6.78 -7.33 -11.42
C TYR A 52 -6.42 -7.07 -9.96
N VAL A 53 -6.92 -7.95 -9.09
CA VAL A 53 -6.77 -7.88 -7.64
C VAL A 53 -6.30 -9.23 -7.16
N ASN A 54 -5.10 -9.30 -6.57
CA ASN A 54 -4.49 -10.56 -6.13
C ASN A 54 -4.45 -11.64 -7.24
N GLY A 55 -4.26 -11.21 -8.49
CA GLY A 55 -4.41 -12.03 -9.69
C GLY A 55 -5.57 -11.56 -10.57
N GLN A 56 -5.86 -12.34 -11.62
CA GLN A 56 -7.00 -12.09 -12.50
C GLN A 56 -8.23 -12.81 -11.95
N GLN A 57 -9.31 -12.06 -11.76
CA GLN A 57 -10.56 -12.60 -11.24
C GLN A 57 -11.73 -12.14 -12.10
N ASP A 58 -12.34 -13.09 -12.80
CA ASP A 58 -13.47 -12.84 -13.67
C ASP A 58 -14.79 -12.89 -12.90
N VAL A 59 -15.64 -11.91 -13.19
CA VAL A 59 -16.97 -11.75 -12.60
C VAL A 59 -17.97 -11.52 -13.74
N ALA A 60 -18.91 -12.45 -13.88
CA ALA A 60 -19.97 -12.37 -14.89
C ALA A 60 -20.96 -11.23 -14.59
N ALA A 61 -21.74 -10.83 -15.59
CA ALA A 61 -22.74 -9.77 -15.48
C ALA A 61 -23.71 -10.04 -14.30
N GLY A 62 -23.97 -9.00 -13.50
CA GLY A 62 -24.87 -9.07 -12.34
C GLY A 62 -24.29 -9.78 -11.11
N GLN A 63 -23.07 -10.33 -11.19
CA GLN A 63 -22.47 -11.08 -10.10
C GLN A 63 -21.60 -10.21 -9.20
N THR A 64 -21.38 -10.69 -7.98
CA THR A 64 -20.47 -10.11 -7.00
C THR A 64 -19.48 -11.16 -6.54
N LYS A 65 -18.22 -10.77 -6.34
CA LYS A 65 -17.15 -11.67 -5.91
C LYS A 65 -16.25 -10.99 -4.90
N TYR A 66 -15.89 -11.72 -3.84
CA TYR A 66 -14.85 -11.29 -2.92
C TYR A 66 -13.48 -11.41 -3.61
N LEU A 67 -12.77 -10.28 -3.77
CA LEU A 67 -11.50 -10.20 -4.47
C LEU A 67 -10.29 -10.41 -3.55
N GLY A 68 -10.50 -10.42 -2.24
CA GLY A 68 -9.47 -10.65 -1.24
C GLY A 68 -9.20 -9.43 -0.36
N GLY A 69 -8.27 -9.62 0.59
CA GLY A 69 -7.72 -8.51 1.38
C GLY A 69 -6.64 -7.80 0.58
N VAL A 70 -6.72 -6.48 0.50
CA VAL A 70 -5.76 -5.62 -0.20
C VAL A 70 -5.29 -4.47 0.69
N PRO A 71 -4.10 -3.88 0.45
CA PRO A 71 -3.67 -2.73 1.21
C PRO A 71 -4.57 -1.51 0.97
N ASN A 72 -4.71 -0.68 2.00
CA ASN A 72 -5.38 0.62 1.94
C ASN A 72 -4.57 1.64 1.11
N ASP A 73 -5.23 2.70 0.60
CA ASP A 73 -4.61 3.75 -0.23
C ASP A 73 -3.89 3.20 -1.48
N LYS A 74 -4.39 2.10 -2.05
CA LYS A 74 -3.84 1.44 -3.25
C LYS A 74 -4.85 1.43 -4.38
N GLN A 75 -4.32 1.59 -5.59
CA GLN A 75 -5.12 1.58 -6.80
C GLN A 75 -5.17 0.18 -7.42
N PHE A 76 -6.35 -0.22 -7.88
CA PHE A 76 -6.59 -1.47 -8.59
C PHE A 76 -7.31 -1.20 -9.91
N MET A 77 -7.09 -2.07 -10.89
CA MET A 77 -7.71 -2.00 -12.21
C MET A 77 -8.73 -3.13 -12.37
N ALA A 78 -9.76 -2.87 -13.16
CA ALA A 78 -10.60 -3.89 -13.75
C ALA A 78 -10.86 -3.55 -15.22
N SER A 79 -11.00 -4.57 -16.06
CA SER A 79 -11.32 -4.42 -17.48
C SER A 79 -12.75 -4.90 -17.72
N VAL A 80 -13.52 -4.11 -18.44
CA VAL A 80 -14.88 -4.45 -18.85
C VAL A 80 -14.82 -5.04 -20.25
N PHE A 81 -15.43 -6.21 -20.43
CA PHE A 81 -15.57 -6.88 -21.70
C PHE A 81 -17.04 -6.84 -22.11
N PRO A 82 -17.38 -6.56 -23.38
CA PRO A 82 -18.76 -6.52 -23.82
C PRO A 82 -19.46 -7.89 -23.75
N ASN A 83 -18.69 -8.99 -23.84
CA ASN A 83 -19.16 -10.37 -23.87
C ASN A 83 -18.51 -11.18 -22.72
N ALA A 84 -17.92 -12.34 -23.02
CA ALA A 84 -17.16 -13.14 -22.07
C ALA A 84 -15.89 -12.42 -21.59
N CYS A 85 -15.31 -12.86 -20.46
CA CYS A 85 -14.03 -12.34 -19.97
C CYS A 85 -12.88 -12.84 -20.86
N GLY A 86 -12.65 -12.13 -21.97
CA GLY A 86 -11.64 -12.44 -22.96
C GLY A 86 -11.72 -11.52 -24.18
N GLY A 87 -10.63 -11.49 -24.95
CA GLY A 87 -10.50 -10.60 -26.11
C GLY A 87 -10.19 -9.15 -25.72
N THR A 88 -10.65 -8.20 -26.53
CA THR A 88 -10.40 -6.76 -26.32
C THR A 88 -11.36 -6.19 -25.30
N ALA A 89 -10.83 -5.59 -24.23
CA ALA A 89 -11.63 -4.86 -23.26
C ALA A 89 -12.25 -3.60 -23.90
N SER A 90 -13.53 -3.33 -23.61
CA SER A 90 -14.20 -2.11 -24.06
C SER A 90 -13.73 -0.88 -23.28
N ARG A 91 -13.38 -1.06 -22.00
CA ARG A 91 -12.77 -0.01 -21.16
C ARG A 91 -12.09 -0.61 -19.94
N ASN A 92 -11.19 0.19 -19.36
CA ASN A 92 -10.59 -0.08 -18.05
C ASN A 92 -11.17 0.89 -17.02
N VAL A 93 -11.44 0.37 -15.83
CA VAL A 93 -11.89 1.13 -14.68
C VAL A 93 -10.90 0.96 -13.54
N TRP A 94 -10.81 1.96 -12.69
CA TRP A 94 -9.87 1.98 -11.58
C TRP A 94 -10.58 2.33 -10.28
N ILE A 95 -10.11 1.77 -9.18
CA ILE A 95 -10.53 2.15 -7.83
C ILE A 95 -9.31 2.38 -6.95
N THR A 96 -9.42 3.32 -6.02
CA THR A 96 -8.46 3.45 -4.91
C THR A 96 -9.13 2.99 -3.62
N THR A 97 -8.45 2.15 -2.85
CA THR A 97 -8.96 1.66 -1.57
C THR A 97 -8.97 2.77 -0.51
N ASN A 98 -9.90 2.69 0.42
CA ASN A 98 -10.09 3.67 1.51
C ASN A 98 -8.76 4.01 2.19
N LYS A 99 -8.46 5.29 2.36
CA LYS A 99 -7.18 5.74 2.94
C LYS A 99 -7.14 5.62 4.46
N TRP A 100 -8.27 5.87 5.12
CA TRP A 100 -8.36 5.98 6.59
C TRP A 100 -9.52 5.15 7.13
N PRO A 101 -9.36 4.55 8.32
CA PRO A 101 -10.44 3.86 8.94
C PRO A 101 -11.34 4.79 9.74
N SER A 102 -12.56 5.01 9.25
CA SER A 102 -13.60 5.73 9.99
C SER A 102 -14.55 4.79 10.74
N SER A 103 -14.56 3.48 10.42
CA SER A 103 -15.48 2.47 10.98
C SER A 103 -15.15 1.06 10.43
N GLN A 104 -15.99 0.07 10.70
CA GLN A 104 -15.94 -1.26 10.07
C GLN A 104 -15.99 -1.22 8.52
N GLN A 105 -16.59 -0.18 7.93
CA GLN A 105 -16.61 0.05 6.46
C GLN A 105 -15.24 0.42 5.90
N ALA A 106 -14.28 0.80 6.73
CA ALA A 106 -12.92 1.00 6.28
C ALA A 106 -12.22 -0.29 5.88
N TYR A 107 -12.54 -1.37 6.61
CA TYR A 107 -11.94 -2.68 6.43
C TYR A 107 -12.68 -3.52 5.39
N ALA A 108 -13.76 -3.01 4.80
CA ALA A 108 -14.51 -3.66 3.73
C ALA A 108 -15.03 -2.63 2.71
N GLN A 109 -14.67 -2.81 1.44
CA GLN A 109 -15.04 -1.89 0.37
C GLN A 109 -15.65 -2.68 -0.80
N THR A 110 -16.78 -2.20 -1.32
CA THR A 110 -17.38 -2.75 -2.53
C THR A 110 -17.04 -1.85 -3.71
N TRP A 111 -16.39 -2.43 -4.72
CA TRP A 111 -16.16 -1.80 -6.00
C TRP A 111 -17.25 -2.21 -6.99
N LYS A 112 -18.21 -1.31 -7.22
CA LYS A 112 -19.22 -1.48 -8.26
C LYS A 112 -18.70 -0.97 -9.61
N VAL A 113 -18.63 -1.86 -10.59
CA VAL A 113 -18.30 -1.55 -11.98
C VAL A 113 -19.59 -1.51 -12.79
N GLN A 114 -19.90 -0.38 -13.41
CA GLN A 114 -21.11 -0.13 -14.20
C GLN A 114 -20.72 0.30 -15.61
#